data_AF-A0A9W3C8D3-F1
#
_entry.id   AF-A0A9W3C8D3-F1
#
_cell.length_a   1.000
_cell.length_b   1.000
_cell.length_c   1.000
_cell.angle_alpha   90.00
_cell.angle_beta   90.00
_cell.angle_gamma   90.00
#
_symmetry.space_group_name_H-M   'P 1'
#
loop_
_entity.id
_entity.type
_entity.pdbx_description
1 polymer ?
#
loop_
_entity_poly.entity_id
_entity_poly.type
_entity_poly.pdbx_seq_one_letter_code
_entity_poly.pdbx_strand_id
1 'polypeptide(L)'
;MFPESACFLPSGDLPKAFGSVQFDLLQVMSQIPHFEDMVNGQSSKKELENMNAQLKEEKNKVLAQGKEIKSLQFKLKNSKEAEAATAAENTALTRQLEEAQEELCGLKLEKESFEDEKMIAVSGAKVTARWELMRECLKEQTDKWELAVEFQRYKLVKESEAKLQGLPPLSFDDEWPLPEAGASKETSPAPSEGAAASPTA
;
A
#
# COMPACT_ATOMS: atom_id res chain seq x y z
N MET A 1 39.79 23.35 -60.51
CA MET A 1 39.63 22.72 -61.83
C MET A 1 39.61 23.86 -62.83
N PHE A 2 40.77 24.19 -63.41
CA PHE A 2 40.89 25.22 -64.45
C PHE A 2 40.55 24.59 -65.80
N PRO A 3 39.92 25.30 -66.75
CA PRO A 3 39.73 24.75 -68.07
C PRO A 3 41.07 24.81 -68.82
N GLU A 4 41.69 23.64 -69.01
CA GLU A 4 42.73 23.43 -70.01
C GLU A 4 42.10 23.50 -71.40
N SER A 5 41.84 24.73 -71.88
CA SER A 5 41.47 24.93 -73.28
C SER A 5 42.75 25.22 -74.06
N ALA A 6 43.29 24.19 -74.72
CA ALA A 6 44.41 24.33 -75.64
C ALA A 6 43.97 25.21 -76.82
N CYS A 7 44.48 26.45 -76.88
CA CYS A 7 44.24 27.35 -78.01
C CYS A 7 44.97 26.84 -79.26
N PHE A 8 44.23 26.29 -80.22
CA PHE A 8 44.70 26.09 -81.58
C PHE A 8 44.94 27.46 -82.25
N LEU A 9 46.18 27.75 -82.64
CA LEU A 9 46.51 28.94 -83.42
C LEU A 9 46.11 28.74 -84.90
N PRO A 10 45.36 29.68 -85.51
CA PRO A 10 45.09 29.63 -86.95
C PRO A 10 46.39 29.90 -87.73
N SER A 11 46.76 28.98 -88.61
CA SER A 11 47.95 29.08 -89.47
C SER A 11 47.74 30.10 -90.59
N GLY A 12 47.88 31.39 -90.28
CA GLY A 12 47.88 32.51 -91.23
C GLY A 12 48.40 33.80 -90.58
N ASP A 13 49.32 34.49 -91.25
CA ASP A 13 49.97 35.77 -90.88
C ASP A 13 50.19 36.02 -89.37
N LEU A 14 51.18 35.31 -88.81
CA LEU A 14 51.70 35.42 -87.45
C LEU A 14 51.84 36.88 -86.90
N PRO A 15 52.30 37.88 -87.69
CA PRO A 15 52.42 39.27 -87.20
C PRO A 15 51.06 39.95 -86.92
N LYS A 16 50.03 39.58 -87.68
CA LYS A 16 48.68 40.14 -87.57
C LYS A 16 47.93 39.54 -86.38
N ALA A 17 48.14 38.25 -86.14
CA ALA A 17 47.64 37.55 -84.94
C ALA A 17 48.28 38.11 -83.65
N PHE A 18 49.58 38.42 -83.65
CA PHE A 18 50.25 39.02 -82.49
C PHE A 18 49.72 40.43 -82.16
N GLY A 19 49.40 41.22 -83.19
CA GLY A 19 48.76 42.53 -83.01
C GLY A 19 47.34 42.44 -82.44
N SER A 20 46.55 41.45 -82.88
CA SER A 20 45.21 41.19 -82.34
C SER A 20 45.25 40.82 -80.86
N VAL A 21 46.15 39.93 -80.46
CA VAL A 21 46.30 39.50 -79.06
C VAL A 21 46.79 40.66 -78.17
N GLN A 22 47.71 41.50 -78.65
CA GLN A 22 48.11 42.70 -77.91
C GLN A 22 46.97 43.71 -77.75
N PHE A 23 46.15 43.91 -78.80
CA PHE A 23 44.99 44.79 -78.75
C PHE A 23 43.93 44.27 -77.77
N ASP A 24 43.61 42.97 -77.84
CA ASP A 24 42.65 42.32 -76.95
C ASP A 24 43.14 42.37 -75.49
N LEU A 25 44.43 42.14 -75.24
CA LEU A 25 45.03 42.24 -73.90
C LEU A 25 44.94 43.67 -73.36
N LEU A 26 45.26 44.68 -74.18
CA LEU A 26 45.14 46.09 -73.79
C LEU A 26 43.67 46.48 -73.54
N GLN A 27 42.74 45.95 -74.32
CA GLN A 27 41.30 46.17 -74.15
C GLN A 27 40.76 45.53 -72.87
N VAL A 28 41.25 44.33 -72.51
CA VAL A 28 40.92 43.70 -71.23
C VAL A 28 41.55 44.48 -70.07
N MET A 29 42.82 44.88 -70.19
CA MET A 29 43.50 45.66 -69.15
C MET A 29 42.88 47.05 -68.94
N SER A 30 42.30 47.67 -69.97
CA SER A 30 41.60 48.96 -69.79
C SER A 30 40.26 48.83 -69.06
N GLN A 31 39.66 47.64 -69.01
CA GLN A 31 38.43 47.37 -68.28
C GLN A 31 38.64 46.91 -66.84
N ILE A 32 39.83 46.38 -66.50
CA ILE A 32 40.18 45.94 -65.14
C ILE A 32 39.85 47.00 -64.07
N PRO A 33 40.20 48.30 -64.24
CA PRO A 33 39.87 49.33 -63.25
C PRO A 33 38.36 49.51 -63.05
N HIS A 34 37.56 49.30 -64.09
CA HIS A 34 36.12 49.45 -64.04
C HIS A 34 35.45 48.28 -63.31
N PHE A 35 36.00 47.06 -63.46
CA PHE A 35 35.63 45.90 -62.67
C PHE A 35 36.04 46.07 -61.21
N GLU A 36 37.23 46.63 -60.97
CA GLU A 36 37.70 46.96 -59.64
C GLU A 36 36.77 47.98 -58.96
N ASP A 37 36.39 49.08 -59.63
CA ASP A 37 35.44 50.07 -59.10
C ASP A 37 34.01 49.53 -58.94
N MET A 38 33.60 48.54 -59.74
CA MET A 38 32.30 47.89 -59.58
C MET A 38 32.30 46.93 -58.38
N VAL A 39 33.38 46.18 -58.18
CA VAL A 39 33.54 45.23 -57.05
C VAL A 39 33.82 45.97 -55.75
N ASN A 40 34.62 47.02 -55.78
CA ASN A 40 34.94 47.93 -54.67
C ASN A 40 33.97 49.11 -54.55
N GLY A 41 32.91 49.10 -55.36
CA GLY A 41 31.94 50.17 -55.46
C GLY A 41 31.27 50.46 -54.11
N GLN A 42 30.86 51.72 -53.94
CA GLN A 42 30.25 52.18 -52.70
C GLN A 42 29.00 51.38 -52.28
N SER A 43 28.34 50.68 -53.24
CA SER A 43 27.19 49.80 -52.99
C SER A 43 27.57 48.50 -52.29
N SER A 44 28.56 47.76 -52.81
CA SER A 44 29.00 46.47 -52.23
C SER A 44 29.56 46.66 -50.82
N LYS A 45 30.28 47.78 -50.58
CA LYS A 45 30.78 48.14 -49.25
C LYS A 45 29.66 48.43 -48.25
N LYS A 46 28.62 49.18 -48.65
CA LYS A 46 27.46 49.48 -47.78
C LYS A 46 26.67 48.22 -47.43
N GLU A 47 26.48 47.31 -48.39
CA GLU A 47 25.84 46.01 -48.13
C GLU A 47 26.62 45.18 -47.12
N LEU A 48 27.96 45.14 -47.24
CA LEU A 48 28.81 44.42 -46.30
C LEU A 48 28.75 45.01 -44.88
N GLU A 49 28.76 46.35 -44.75
CA GLU A 49 28.59 47.03 -43.46
C GLU A 49 27.21 46.75 -42.84
N ASN A 50 26.14 46.76 -43.65
CA ASN A 50 24.79 46.42 -43.21
C ASN A 50 24.69 44.96 -42.74
N MET A 51 25.22 44.01 -43.51
CA MET A 51 25.26 42.59 -43.15
C MET A 51 26.02 42.38 -41.83
N ASN A 52 27.12 43.10 -41.62
CA ASN A 52 27.90 43.00 -40.38
C ASN A 52 27.15 43.59 -39.17
N ALA A 53 26.40 44.68 -39.37
CA ALA A 53 25.52 45.23 -38.33
C ALA A 53 24.41 44.24 -37.95
N GLN A 54 23.75 43.63 -38.93
CA GLN A 54 22.71 42.63 -38.73
C GLN A 54 23.25 41.38 -38.02
N LEU A 55 24.44 40.89 -38.43
CA LEU A 55 25.11 39.76 -37.77
C LEU A 55 25.38 40.06 -36.29
N LYS A 56 25.84 41.28 -35.98
CA LYS A 56 26.12 41.70 -34.60
C LYS A 56 24.84 41.80 -33.76
N GLU A 57 23.75 42.31 -34.33
CA GLU A 57 22.45 42.36 -33.66
C GLU A 57 21.92 40.97 -33.36
N GLU A 58 21.85 40.08 -34.36
CA GLU A 58 21.39 38.71 -34.19
C GLU A 58 22.28 37.93 -33.21
N LYS A 59 23.60 38.14 -33.23
CA LYS A 59 24.51 37.58 -32.22
C LYS A 59 24.12 37.99 -30.80
N ASN A 60 23.81 39.27 -30.59
CA ASN A 60 23.43 39.76 -29.26
C ASN A 60 22.06 39.21 -28.83
N LYS A 61 21.11 39.08 -29.76
CA LYS A 61 19.81 38.46 -29.50
C LYS A 61 19.93 36.99 -29.13
N VAL A 62 20.74 36.22 -29.85
CA VAL A 62 21.05 34.82 -29.52
C VAL A 62 21.71 34.71 -28.15
N LEU A 63 22.61 35.62 -27.80
CA LEU A 63 23.21 35.67 -26.46
C LEU A 63 22.18 35.97 -25.36
N ALA A 64 21.23 36.89 -25.61
CA ALA A 64 20.16 37.20 -24.66
C ALA A 64 19.22 36.01 -24.45
N GLN A 65 18.75 35.39 -25.53
CA GLN A 65 17.93 34.18 -25.49
C GLN A 65 18.66 33.01 -24.79
N GLY A 66 19.97 32.87 -25.02
CA GLY A 66 20.79 31.86 -24.35
C GLY A 66 20.83 32.03 -22.83
N LYS A 67 20.77 33.27 -22.30
CA LYS A 67 20.68 33.53 -20.86
C LYS A 67 19.29 33.18 -20.32
N GLU A 68 18.24 33.50 -21.07
CA GLU A 68 16.87 33.17 -20.70
C GLU A 68 16.63 31.66 -20.65
N ILE A 69 17.10 30.92 -21.66
CA ILE A 69 17.01 29.45 -21.69
C ILE A 69 17.67 28.84 -20.45
N LYS A 70 18.86 29.31 -20.07
CA LYS A 70 19.55 28.83 -18.86
C LYS A 70 18.75 29.12 -17.58
N SER A 71 18.15 30.30 -17.49
CA SER A 71 17.28 30.67 -16.35
C SER A 71 16.04 29.79 -16.28
N LEU A 72 15.38 29.54 -17.41
CA LEU A 72 14.20 28.66 -17.49
C LEU A 72 14.54 27.21 -17.18
N GLN A 73 15.67 26.69 -17.67
CA GLN A 73 16.15 25.34 -17.34
C GLN A 73 16.37 25.17 -15.83
N PHE A 74 16.91 26.18 -15.17
CA PHE A 74 17.07 26.16 -13.71
C PHE A 74 15.71 26.14 -12.98
N LYS A 75 14.77 27.00 -13.37
CA LYS A 75 13.41 27.00 -12.79
C LYS A 75 12.69 25.67 -13.00
N LEU A 76 12.81 25.08 -14.19
CA LEU A 76 12.24 23.78 -14.51
C LEU A 76 12.81 22.68 -13.61
N LYS A 77 14.13 22.69 -13.37
CA LYS A 77 14.78 21.73 -12.47
C LYS A 77 14.25 21.86 -11.04
N ASN A 78 14.15 23.08 -10.51
CA ASN A 78 13.62 23.31 -9.16
C ASN A 78 12.15 22.89 -9.03
N SER A 79 11.33 23.19 -10.05
CA SER A 79 9.92 22.77 -10.08
C SER A 79 9.78 21.26 -10.09
N LYS A 80 10.62 20.56 -10.85
CA LYS A 80 10.61 19.09 -10.92
C LYS A 80 11.01 18.44 -9.60
N GLU A 81 11.97 19.05 -8.88
CA GLU A 81 12.36 18.59 -7.54
C GLU A 81 11.23 18.80 -6.53
N ALA A 82 10.55 19.95 -6.58
CA ALA A 82 9.38 20.20 -5.74
C ALA A 82 8.23 19.22 -6.05
N GLU A 83 7.96 18.93 -7.32
CA GLU A 83 6.97 17.94 -7.75
C GLU A 83 7.32 16.52 -7.27
N ALA A 84 8.59 16.14 -7.31
CA ALA A 84 9.04 14.85 -6.77
C ALA A 84 8.85 14.78 -5.25
N ALA A 85 9.10 15.87 -4.52
CA ALA A 85 8.88 15.93 -3.08
C ALA A 85 7.39 15.83 -2.71
N THR A 86 6.51 16.55 -3.41
CA THR A 86 5.06 16.46 -3.16
C THR A 86 4.48 15.10 -3.58
N ALA A 87 5.00 14.49 -4.64
CA ALA A 87 4.64 13.12 -5.02
C ALA A 87 5.03 12.11 -3.92
N ALA A 88 6.23 12.23 -3.36
CA ALA A 88 6.67 11.38 -2.26
C ALA A 88 5.79 11.56 -1.01
N GLU A 89 5.46 12.81 -0.65
CA GLU A 89 4.56 13.11 0.48
C GLU A 89 3.17 12.49 0.27
N ASN A 90 2.58 12.65 -0.92
CA ASN A 90 1.29 12.03 -1.25
C ASN A 90 1.35 10.50 -1.10
N THR A 91 2.42 9.84 -1.56
CA THR A 91 2.56 8.39 -1.37
C THR A 91 2.68 7.98 0.10
N ALA A 92 3.32 8.81 0.94
CA ALA A 92 3.42 8.57 2.37
C ALA A 92 2.07 8.71 3.08
N LEU A 93 1.31 9.75 2.74
CA LEU A 93 -0.03 9.98 3.30
C LEU A 93 -1.01 8.88 2.89
N THR A 94 -0.97 8.42 1.64
CA THR A 94 -1.80 7.27 1.20
C THR A 94 -1.48 6.02 2.01
N ARG A 95 -0.21 5.71 2.26
CA ARG A 95 0.18 4.56 3.10
C ARG A 95 -0.34 4.71 4.54
N GLN A 96 -0.21 5.89 5.14
CA GLN A 96 -0.72 6.12 6.51
C GLN A 96 -2.24 5.98 6.58
N LEU A 97 -2.96 6.40 5.54
CA LEU A 97 -4.41 6.24 5.46
C LEU A 97 -4.79 4.75 5.40
N GLU A 98 -4.08 3.95 4.61
CA GLU A 98 -4.30 2.50 4.51
C GLU A 98 -4.03 1.80 5.85
N GLU A 99 -2.92 2.13 6.52
CA GLU A 99 -2.57 1.58 7.84
C GLU A 99 -3.62 1.91 8.90
N ALA A 100 -4.06 3.19 8.97
CA ALA A 100 -5.12 3.60 9.89
C ALA A 100 -6.45 2.90 9.60
N GLN A 101 -6.76 2.62 8.32
CA GLN A 101 -7.95 1.86 7.95
C GLN A 101 -7.87 0.40 8.40
N GLU A 102 -6.70 -0.23 8.29
CA GLU A 102 -6.47 -1.59 8.77
C GLU A 102 -6.64 -1.67 10.30
N GLU A 103 -6.07 -0.72 11.04
CA GLU A 103 -6.25 -0.62 12.49
C GLU A 103 -7.73 -0.47 12.89
N LEU A 104 -8.47 0.41 12.21
CA LEU A 104 -9.91 0.58 12.45
C LEU A 104 -10.70 -0.70 12.16
N CYS A 105 -10.33 -1.45 11.13
CA CYS A 105 -10.93 -2.75 10.84
C CYS A 105 -10.65 -3.76 11.97
N GLY A 106 -9.40 -3.82 12.44
CA GLY A 106 -9.00 -4.67 13.56
C GLY A 106 -9.75 -4.36 14.85
N LEU A 107 -9.79 -3.08 15.24
CA LEU A 107 -10.51 -2.63 16.43
C LEU A 107 -12.01 -2.90 16.36
N LYS A 108 -12.62 -2.79 15.18
CA LYS A 108 -14.03 -3.11 14.99
C LYS A 108 -14.30 -4.60 15.23
N LEU A 109 -13.42 -5.48 14.74
CA LEU A 109 -13.51 -6.92 14.95
C LEU A 109 -13.30 -7.27 16.43
N GLU A 110 -12.31 -6.67 17.09
CA GLU A 110 -12.06 -6.85 18.52
C GLU A 110 -13.26 -6.42 19.37
N LYS A 111 -13.87 -5.27 19.04
CA LYS A 111 -15.09 -4.80 19.71
C LYS A 111 -16.25 -5.79 19.57
N GLU A 112 -16.45 -6.36 18.39
CA GLU A 112 -17.51 -7.36 18.15
C GLU A 112 -17.24 -8.62 18.97
N SER A 113 -16.01 -9.13 18.94
CA SER A 113 -15.58 -10.28 19.75
C SER A 113 -15.77 -10.03 21.25
N PHE A 114 -15.44 -8.84 21.74
CA PHE A 114 -15.61 -8.47 23.14
C PHE A 114 -17.09 -8.47 23.56
N GLU A 115 -18.00 -8.01 22.69
CA GLU A 115 -19.43 -8.00 23.00
C GLU A 115 -19.98 -9.43 23.11
N ASP A 116 -19.56 -10.34 22.23
CA ASP A 116 -19.91 -11.76 22.27
C ASP A 116 -19.37 -12.42 23.54
N GLU A 117 -18.09 -12.20 23.87
CA GLU A 117 -17.46 -12.70 25.09
C GLU A 117 -18.19 -12.21 26.34
N LYS A 118 -18.53 -10.92 26.39
CA LYS A 118 -19.31 -10.34 27.49
C LYS A 118 -20.68 -11.00 27.63
N MET A 119 -21.37 -11.27 26.52
CA MET A 119 -22.68 -11.95 26.54
C MET A 119 -22.57 -13.39 27.09
N ILE A 120 -21.52 -14.13 26.69
CA ILE A 120 -21.22 -15.45 27.21
C ILE A 120 -20.89 -15.39 28.70
N ALA A 121 -20.03 -14.46 29.13
CA ALA A 121 -19.65 -14.31 30.53
C ALA A 121 -20.86 -13.97 31.42
N VAL A 122 -21.73 -13.05 30.98
CA VAL A 122 -22.95 -12.67 31.71
C VAL A 122 -23.95 -13.83 31.79
N SER A 123 -24.15 -14.56 30.69
CA SER A 123 -25.05 -15.72 30.70
C SER A 123 -24.52 -16.84 31.59
N GLY A 124 -23.21 -17.12 31.54
CA GLY A 124 -22.53 -18.05 32.44
C GLY A 124 -22.69 -17.66 33.91
N ALA A 125 -22.45 -16.40 34.25
CA ALA A 125 -22.62 -15.90 35.62
C ALA A 125 -24.06 -16.08 36.14
N LYS A 126 -25.09 -15.84 35.30
CA LYS A 126 -26.49 -16.06 35.67
C LYS A 126 -26.79 -17.54 35.93
N VAL A 127 -26.27 -18.44 35.10
CA VAL A 127 -26.45 -19.89 35.30
C VAL A 127 -25.78 -20.34 36.59
N THR A 128 -24.55 -19.89 36.85
CA THR A 128 -23.81 -20.19 38.09
C THR A 128 -24.57 -19.69 39.33
N ALA A 129 -25.03 -18.44 39.32
CA ALA A 129 -25.80 -17.87 40.42
C ALA A 129 -27.11 -18.65 40.67
N ARG A 130 -27.82 -19.05 39.60
CA ARG A 130 -29.03 -19.89 39.73
C ARG A 130 -28.71 -21.26 40.33
N TRP A 131 -27.64 -21.90 39.88
CA TRP A 131 -27.20 -23.20 40.39
C TRP A 131 -26.81 -23.13 41.87
N GLU A 132 -26.06 -22.11 42.27
CA GLU A 132 -25.70 -21.85 43.66
C GLU A 132 -26.92 -21.63 44.54
N LEU A 133 -27.88 -20.82 44.09
CA LEU A 133 -29.14 -20.61 44.80
C LEU A 133 -29.90 -21.93 44.96
N MET A 134 -30.02 -22.73 43.90
CA MET A 134 -30.67 -24.05 43.97
C MET A 134 -29.97 -24.98 44.97
N ARG A 135 -28.63 -25.03 44.94
CA ARG A 135 -27.86 -25.84 45.89
C ARG A 135 -28.10 -25.39 47.34
N GLU A 136 -28.15 -24.09 47.59
CA GLU A 136 -28.38 -23.56 48.94
C GLU A 136 -29.80 -23.87 49.44
N CYS A 137 -30.82 -23.66 48.58
CA CYS A 137 -32.18 -24.07 48.90
C CYS A 137 -32.27 -25.56 49.21
N LEU A 138 -31.58 -26.41 48.44
CA LEU A 138 -31.57 -27.85 48.70
C LEU A 138 -30.86 -28.22 49.99
N LYS A 139 -29.75 -27.57 50.35
CA LYS A 139 -29.08 -27.81 51.65
C LYS A 139 -30.00 -27.49 52.82
N GLU A 140 -30.65 -26.33 52.82
CA GLU A 140 -31.60 -25.93 53.88
C GLU A 140 -32.83 -26.86 53.98
N GLN A 141 -33.18 -27.51 52.87
CA GLN A 141 -34.24 -28.52 52.81
C GLN A 141 -33.75 -29.89 53.27
N THR A 142 -32.48 -30.25 53.03
CA THR A 142 -31.92 -31.55 53.39
C THR A 142 -32.02 -31.82 54.89
N ASP A 143 -31.88 -30.79 55.73
CA ASP A 143 -32.05 -30.90 57.19
C ASP A 143 -33.52 -31.06 57.64
N LYS A 144 -34.49 -30.83 56.74
CA LYS A 144 -35.94 -30.89 57.02
C LYS A 144 -36.63 -32.09 56.37
N TRP A 145 -35.94 -32.82 55.49
CA TRP A 145 -36.49 -33.97 54.79
C TRP A 145 -36.32 -35.22 55.66
N GLU A 146 -37.38 -35.64 56.34
CA GLU A 146 -37.45 -36.96 56.93
C GLU A 146 -37.69 -37.98 55.79
N LEU A 147 -36.63 -38.67 55.39
CA LEU A 147 -36.60 -39.49 54.17
C LEU A 147 -37.73 -40.52 54.12
N ALA A 148 -38.08 -41.12 55.27
CA ALA A 148 -39.20 -42.06 55.38
C ALA A 148 -40.56 -41.40 55.10
N VAL A 149 -40.79 -40.19 55.61
CA VAL A 149 -42.06 -39.46 55.43
C VAL A 149 -42.20 -38.95 54.01
N GLU A 150 -41.13 -38.39 53.44
CA GLU A 150 -41.15 -37.87 52.08
C GLU A 150 -41.24 -39.02 51.06
N PHE A 151 -40.62 -40.16 51.37
CA PHE A 151 -40.76 -41.37 50.56
C PHE A 151 -42.20 -41.91 50.53
N GLN A 152 -42.90 -41.89 51.68
CA GLN A 152 -44.32 -42.26 51.71
C GLN A 152 -45.20 -41.27 50.93
N ARG A 153 -44.90 -39.97 50.99
CA ARG A 153 -45.59 -38.95 50.18
C ARG A 153 -45.36 -39.16 48.68
N TYR A 154 -44.13 -39.50 48.29
CA TYR A 154 -43.80 -39.81 46.90
C TYR A 154 -44.60 -41.00 46.37
N LYS A 155 -44.67 -42.11 47.13
CA LYS A 155 -45.50 -43.28 46.77
C LYS A 155 -46.95 -42.89 46.55
N LEU A 156 -47.52 -42.10 47.47
CA LEU A 156 -48.90 -41.63 47.37
C LEU A 156 -49.13 -40.77 46.11
N VAL A 157 -48.21 -39.85 45.79
CA VAL A 157 -48.27 -39.04 44.58
C VAL A 157 -48.20 -39.92 43.33
N LYS A 158 -47.27 -40.88 43.29
CA LYS A 158 -47.12 -41.79 42.15
C LYS A 158 -48.32 -42.69 41.91
N GLU A 159 -48.93 -43.20 42.97
CA GLU A 159 -50.19 -43.93 42.85
C GLU A 159 -51.31 -43.02 42.33
N SER A 160 -51.40 -41.77 42.79
CA SER A 160 -52.42 -40.83 42.32
C SER A 160 -52.23 -40.42 40.87
N GLU A 161 -50.98 -40.24 40.42
CA GLU A 161 -50.62 -39.96 39.05
C GLU A 161 -50.96 -41.15 38.14
N ALA A 162 -50.61 -42.37 38.54
CA ALA A 162 -50.96 -43.59 37.81
C ALA A 162 -52.48 -43.74 37.66
N LYS A 163 -53.24 -43.48 38.74
CA LYS A 163 -54.71 -43.47 38.71
C LYS A 163 -55.26 -42.42 37.74
N LEU A 164 -54.70 -41.20 37.76
CA LEU A 164 -55.13 -40.12 36.87
C LEU A 164 -54.84 -40.44 35.39
N GLN A 165 -53.72 -41.09 35.12
CA GLN A 165 -53.29 -41.50 33.78
C GLN A 165 -53.91 -42.84 33.33
N GLY A 166 -54.68 -43.52 34.18
CA GLY A 166 -55.26 -44.84 33.89
C GLY A 166 -54.23 -45.96 33.79
N LEU A 167 -53.04 -45.77 34.35
CA LEU A 167 -51.96 -46.75 34.38
C LEU A 167 -52.08 -47.65 35.62
N PRO A 168 -51.63 -48.91 35.56
CA PRO A 168 -51.57 -49.77 36.72
C PRO A 168 -50.68 -49.15 37.81
N PRO A 169 -51.00 -49.35 39.11
CA PRO A 169 -50.19 -48.83 40.21
C PRO A 169 -48.73 -49.28 40.07
N LEU A 170 -47.81 -48.33 40.22
CA LEU A 170 -46.38 -48.63 40.22
C LEU A 170 -46.09 -49.56 41.42
N SER A 171 -45.46 -50.71 41.18
CA SER A 171 -45.02 -51.62 42.25
C SER A 171 -43.73 -51.08 42.88
N PHE A 172 -43.73 -50.99 44.21
CA PHE A 172 -42.57 -50.58 45.02
C PHE A 172 -41.95 -51.77 45.78
N ASP A 173 -42.35 -53.01 45.48
CA ASP A 173 -41.95 -54.20 46.24
C ASP A 173 -40.49 -54.64 45.97
N ASP A 174 -39.84 -54.11 44.92
CA ASP A 174 -38.42 -54.37 44.56
C ASP A 174 -37.44 -53.32 45.15
N GLU A 175 -37.89 -52.52 46.12
CA GLU A 175 -37.15 -51.38 46.63
C GLU A 175 -36.18 -51.75 47.75
N TRP A 176 -34.92 -51.35 47.58
CA TRP A 176 -33.84 -51.62 48.53
C TRP A 176 -34.19 -51.07 49.93
N PRO A 177 -33.86 -51.79 51.02
CA PRO A 177 -34.12 -51.30 52.38
C PRO A 177 -33.51 -49.91 52.56
N LEU A 178 -34.35 -48.91 52.86
CA LEU A 178 -33.88 -47.59 53.26
C LEU A 178 -32.97 -47.75 54.48
N PRO A 179 -31.76 -47.14 54.49
CA PRO A 179 -30.89 -47.21 55.65
C PRO A 179 -31.61 -46.59 56.84
N GLU A 180 -31.94 -47.41 57.84
CA GLU A 180 -32.45 -46.93 59.12
C GLU A 180 -31.45 -45.92 59.69
N ALA A 181 -31.94 -44.73 60.01
CA ALA A 181 -31.18 -43.72 60.71
C ALA A 181 -30.86 -44.23 62.13
N GLY A 182 -29.81 -45.04 62.26
CA GLY A 182 -29.49 -45.67 63.54
C GLY A 182 -28.44 -46.78 63.56
N ALA A 183 -27.58 -46.96 62.54
CA ALA A 183 -26.47 -47.91 62.64
C ALA A 183 -25.14 -47.19 62.92
N SER A 184 -24.80 -47.12 64.21
CA SER A 184 -23.51 -46.67 64.70
C SER A 184 -22.38 -47.62 64.30
N LYS A 185 -21.28 -47.04 63.79
CA LYS A 185 -19.88 -47.46 63.95
C LYS A 185 -19.55 -48.94 63.66
N GLU A 186 -18.89 -49.18 62.51
CA GLU A 186 -17.96 -50.30 62.41
C GLU A 186 -16.62 -49.87 61.79
N THR A 187 -15.58 -50.36 62.45
CA THR A 187 -14.16 -50.01 62.40
C THR A 187 -13.53 -50.20 61.02
N SER A 188 -12.90 -49.14 60.51
CA SER A 188 -11.92 -49.23 59.43
C SER A 188 -10.53 -49.55 60.00
N PRO A 189 -9.82 -50.61 59.57
CA PRO A 189 -8.41 -50.78 59.89
C PRO A 189 -7.54 -49.92 58.97
N ALA A 190 -6.46 -49.42 59.57
CA ALA A 190 -5.48 -48.46 59.06
C ALA A 190 -4.85 -48.81 57.69
N PRO A 191 -4.36 -47.79 56.95
CA PRO A 191 -3.66 -47.98 55.69
C PRO A 191 -2.23 -48.48 55.90
N SER A 192 -1.86 -49.53 55.18
CA SER A 192 -0.51 -50.07 55.12
C SER A 192 0.42 -49.10 54.40
N GLU A 193 1.48 -48.68 55.10
CA GLU A 193 2.68 -48.05 54.53
C GLU A 193 3.28 -48.92 53.41
N GLY A 194 3.49 -48.31 52.25
CA GLY A 194 4.28 -48.86 51.15
C GLY A 194 5.17 -47.76 50.58
N ALA A 195 6.40 -47.71 51.09
CA ALA A 195 7.42 -46.73 50.76
C ALA A 195 8.01 -46.93 49.34
N ALA A 196 8.31 -45.79 48.71
CA ALA A 196 9.45 -45.48 47.86
C ALA A 196 9.74 -46.33 46.59
N ALA A 197 9.71 -45.66 45.44
CA ALA A 197 10.91 -45.51 44.61
C ALA A 197 10.68 -44.48 43.48
N SER A 198 11.38 -43.35 43.57
CA SER A 198 11.84 -42.64 42.36
C SER A 198 12.97 -43.46 41.72
N PRO A 199 13.19 -43.30 40.41
CA PRO A 199 14.49 -42.73 40.05
C PRO A 199 14.41 -41.70 38.93
N THR A 200 15.31 -40.73 39.09
CA THR A 200 15.73 -39.73 38.11
C THR A 200 16.63 -40.38 37.05
N ALA A 201 16.38 -40.06 35.78
CA ALA A 201 17.38 -39.71 34.76
C ALA A 201 16.67 -39.02 33.59
#